data_AF-A0A8T4TK35-F1
#
_entry.id   AF-A0A8T4TK35-F1
#
_cell.length_a   1.000
_cell.length_b   1.000
_cell.length_c   1.000
_cell.angle_alpha   90.00
_cell.angle_beta   90.00
_cell.angle_gamma   90.00
#
_symmetry.space_group_name_H-M   'P 1'
#
loop_
_entity.id
_entity.type
_entity.pdbx_description
1 polymer ?
#
loop_
_entity_poly.entity_id
_entity_poly.type
_entity_poly.pdbx_seq_one_letter_code
_entity_poly.pdbx_strand_id
1 'polypeptide(L)'
;MGSKILDECMAKYGEFFEKNKINLEVDNILNGRSFFRKSNYKKVLDDIYFYLVILNDGNSYGFSYYNKTKKETSPIKYINKNPIKTINKLKNLPLKVAMLDSIAGKYNEINKIKPNYRIYYKGDMKKRY
;
A
#
# COMPACT_ATOMS: atom_id res chain seq x y z
N MET A 1 13.58 -2.28 15.50
CA MET A 1 13.12 -0.87 15.50
C MET A 1 11.93 -0.64 14.56
N GLY A 2 11.94 -1.15 13.31
CA GLY A 2 10.84 -0.94 12.36
C GLY A 2 9.47 -1.58 12.68
N SER A 3 9.38 -2.65 13.50
CA SER A 3 8.08 -3.29 13.78
C SER A 3 7.19 -2.47 14.71
N LYS A 4 7.78 -1.78 15.71
CA LYS A 4 7.02 -1.03 16.73
C LYS A 4 6.21 0.12 16.11
N ILE A 5 6.81 0.87 15.19
CA ILE A 5 6.14 1.97 14.48
C ILE A 5 4.98 1.46 13.62
N LEU A 6 5.16 0.31 12.94
CA LEU A 6 4.10 -0.29 12.13
C LEU A 6 2.92 -0.72 12.99
N ASP A 7 3.20 -1.30 14.16
CA ASP A 7 2.17 -1.77 15.08
C ASP A 7 1.43 -0.58 15.75
N GLU A 8 2.14 0.51 16.09
CA GLU A 8 1.53 1.76 16.55
C GLU A 8 0.63 2.42 15.49
N CYS A 9 1.08 2.48 14.23
CA CYS A 9 0.27 2.98 13.13
C CYS A 9 -0.99 2.12 12.94
N MET A 10 -0.84 0.79 13.02
CA MET A 10 -1.96 -0.13 12.91
C MET A 10 -2.98 0.04 14.03
N ALA A 11 -2.53 0.21 15.27
CA ALA A 11 -3.42 0.47 16.39
C ALA A 11 -4.22 1.76 16.17
N LYS A 12 -3.53 2.86 15.81
CA LYS A 12 -4.15 4.15 15.54
C LYS A 12 -5.20 4.08 14.43
N TYR A 13 -4.86 3.48 13.29
CA TYR A 13 -5.80 3.40 12.16
C TYR A 13 -6.94 2.44 12.46
N GLY A 14 -6.64 1.27 13.05
CA GLY A 14 -7.64 0.28 13.43
C GLY A 14 -8.72 0.89 14.33
N GLU A 15 -8.31 1.56 15.41
CA GLU A 15 -9.24 2.24 16.33
C GLU A 15 -10.10 3.27 15.60
N PHE A 16 -9.51 4.09 14.71
CA PHE A 16 -10.26 5.08 13.94
C PHE A 16 -11.35 4.45 13.07
N PHE A 17 -11.02 3.43 12.28
CA PHE A 17 -11.98 2.82 11.36
C PHE A 17 -13.06 2.03 12.09
N GLU A 18 -12.72 1.37 13.21
CA GLU A 18 -13.69 0.69 14.06
C GLU A 18 -14.67 1.68 14.71
N LYS A 19 -14.15 2.74 15.35
CA LYS A 19 -14.97 3.77 16.02
C LYS A 19 -15.96 4.44 15.06
N ASN A 20 -15.52 4.70 13.83
CA ASN A 20 -16.34 5.35 12.81
C ASN A 20 -17.20 4.37 11.99
N LYS A 21 -17.16 3.06 12.27
CA LYS A 21 -17.89 2.01 11.53
C LYS A 21 -17.64 2.04 10.02
N ILE A 22 -16.43 2.42 9.61
CA ILE A 22 -16.03 2.48 8.20
C ILE A 22 -15.44 1.13 7.82
N ASN A 23 -16.11 0.41 6.93
CA ASN A 23 -15.60 -0.85 6.42
C ASN A 23 -14.58 -0.59 5.30
N LEU A 24 -13.42 -1.21 5.42
CA LEU A 24 -12.41 -1.23 4.37
C LEU A 24 -12.40 -2.59 3.68
N GLU A 25 -12.10 -2.58 2.40
CA GLU A 25 -11.99 -3.77 1.56
C GLU A 25 -10.79 -3.65 0.62
N VAL A 26 -10.05 -4.75 0.48
CA VAL A 26 -8.96 -4.85 -0.49
C VAL A 26 -9.53 -5.23 -1.86
N ASP A 27 -9.58 -4.28 -2.79
CA ASP A 27 -10.07 -4.54 -4.14
C ASP A 27 -9.03 -5.31 -4.96
N ASN A 28 -7.76 -4.92 -4.84
CA ASN A 28 -6.69 -5.47 -5.66
C ASN A 28 -5.32 -5.42 -4.99
N ILE A 29 -4.46 -6.37 -5.35
CA ILE A 29 -3.04 -6.41 -4.98
C ILE A 29 -2.24 -6.77 -6.22
N LEU A 30 -1.46 -5.82 -6.72
CA LEU A 30 -0.53 -6.04 -7.81
C LEU A 30 0.84 -6.38 -7.22
N ASN A 31 1.41 -7.51 -7.62
CA ASN A 31 2.83 -7.82 -7.43
C ASN A 31 3.54 -7.57 -8.76
N GLY A 32 4.33 -6.51 -8.83
CA GLY A 32 4.98 -6.06 -10.04
C GLY A 32 6.50 -6.08 -9.96
N ARG A 33 7.12 -5.89 -11.12
CA ARG A 33 8.56 -5.70 -11.28
C ARG A 33 8.80 -4.44 -12.08
N SER A 34 9.76 -3.64 -11.64
CA SER A 34 10.26 -2.46 -12.34
C SER A 34 11.79 -2.49 -12.29
N PHE A 35 12.41 -1.41 -12.79
CA PHE A 35 13.84 -1.23 -12.82
C PHE A 35 14.20 0.13 -12.23
N PHE A 36 15.30 0.23 -11.50
CA PHE A 36 15.85 1.51 -11.09
C PHE A 36 17.30 1.66 -11.58
N ARG A 37 17.69 2.90 -11.85
CA ARG A 37 19.06 3.26 -12.22
C ARG A 37 19.75 3.90 -11.01
N LYS A 38 20.90 3.35 -10.60
CA LYS A 38 21.79 4.02 -9.65
C LYS A 38 22.46 5.19 -10.37
N SER A 39 22.21 6.42 -9.89
CA SER A 39 22.58 7.70 -10.54
C SER A 39 24.08 7.87 -10.84
N ASN A 40 24.95 7.07 -10.23
CA ASN A 40 26.41 7.20 -10.36
C ASN A 40 27.05 6.11 -11.25
N TYR A 41 26.28 5.26 -11.93
CA TYR A 41 26.82 4.18 -12.77
C TYR A 41 26.33 4.28 -14.23
N LYS A 42 27.25 4.10 -15.19
CA LYS A 42 26.94 4.14 -16.64
C LYS A 42 26.02 3.00 -17.09
N LYS A 43 26.02 1.87 -16.38
CA LYS A 43 25.10 0.73 -16.56
C LYS A 43 24.98 -0.05 -15.25
N VAL A 44 23.85 0.09 -14.54
CA VAL A 44 23.22 -0.99 -13.75
C VAL A 44 21.72 -0.66 -13.66
N LEU A 45 20.90 -1.42 -14.38
CA LEU A 45 19.45 -1.51 -14.15
C LEU A 45 19.27 -2.69 -13.20
N ASP A 46 18.92 -2.43 -11.94
CA ASP A 46 18.62 -3.48 -10.98
C ASP A 46 17.10 -3.72 -10.97
N ASP A 47 16.70 -4.99 -10.86
CA ASP A 47 15.31 -5.38 -10.68
C ASP A 47 14.80 -4.94 -9.30
N ILE A 48 13.67 -4.26 -9.30
CA ILE A 48 12.94 -3.92 -8.09
C ILE A 48 11.54 -4.49 -8.17
N TYR A 49 11.15 -5.25 -7.16
CA TYR A 49 9.80 -5.81 -7.05
C TYR A 49 8.96 -4.88 -6.19
N PHE A 50 7.65 -4.86 -6.41
CA PHE A 50 6.77 -4.01 -5.63
C PHE A 50 5.40 -4.62 -5.42
N TYR A 51 4.78 -4.23 -4.31
CA TYR A 51 3.35 -4.38 -4.08
C TYR A 51 2.66 -3.04 -4.25
N LEU A 52 1.57 -3.04 -5.01
CA LEU A 52 0.56 -1.97 -5.03
C LEU A 52 -0.75 -2.58 -4.50
N VAL A 53 -1.24 -2.04 -3.38
CA VAL A 53 -2.52 -2.45 -2.76
C VAL A 53 -3.55 -1.37 -3.03
N ILE A 54 -4.75 -1.77 -3.46
CA ILE A 54 -5.86 -0.88 -3.80
C ILE A 54 -7.04 -1.21 -2.88
N LEU A 55 -7.64 -0.17 -2.28
CA LEU A 55 -8.76 -0.29 -1.35
C LEU A 55 -9.98 0.52 -1.80
N ASN A 56 -11.17 0.00 -1.46
CA ASN A 56 -12.48 0.65 -1.54
C ASN A 56 -12.75 1.32 -2.89
N ASP A 57 -12.96 0.51 -3.93
CA ASP A 57 -13.23 0.92 -5.32
C ASP A 57 -12.15 1.83 -5.93
N GLY A 58 -10.88 1.62 -5.54
CA GLY A 58 -9.77 2.42 -6.07
C GLY A 58 -9.59 3.80 -5.46
N ASN A 59 -10.29 4.12 -4.37
CA ASN A 59 -10.20 5.43 -3.71
C ASN A 59 -8.91 5.62 -2.90
N SER A 60 -8.26 4.53 -2.49
CA SER A 60 -6.96 4.59 -1.82
C SER A 60 -6.02 3.52 -2.35
N TYR A 61 -4.74 3.86 -2.41
CA TYR A 61 -3.68 2.93 -2.82
C TYR A 61 -2.45 3.08 -1.92
N GLY A 62 -1.68 2.01 -1.83
CA GLY A 62 -0.44 1.97 -1.05
C GLY A 62 0.63 1.17 -1.74
N PHE A 63 1.89 1.59 -1.56
CA PHE A 63 3.01 1.08 -2.32
C PHE A 63 4.16 0.64 -1.41
N SER A 64 4.82 -0.45 -1.79
CA SER A 64 6.08 -0.86 -1.15
C SER A 64 6.96 -1.61 -2.13
N TYR A 65 8.25 -1.30 -2.13
CA TYR A 65 9.23 -1.96 -2.97
C TYR A 65 10.11 -2.92 -2.16
N TYR A 66 10.65 -3.94 -2.83
CA TYR A 66 11.53 -4.92 -2.22
C TYR A 66 12.47 -5.58 -3.24
N ASN A 67 13.57 -6.14 -2.75
CA ASN A 67 14.43 -7.02 -3.53
C ASN A 67 13.88 -8.45 -3.46
N LYS A 68 13.88 -9.17 -4.58
CA LYS A 68 13.29 -10.52 -4.65
C LYS A 68 13.83 -11.42 -3.53
N THR A 69 12.92 -12.03 -2.78
CA THR A 69 13.28 -13.05 -1.78
C THR A 69 12.75 -14.42 -2.21
N LYS A 70 13.32 -15.50 -1.69
CA LYS A 70 13.00 -16.88 -2.11
C LYS A 70 11.59 -17.37 -1.72
N LYS A 71 10.80 -16.61 -0.96
CA LYS A 71 9.47 -17.03 -0.47
C LYS A 71 8.43 -15.94 -0.68
N GLU A 72 7.80 -15.94 -1.85
CA GLU A 72 6.63 -15.12 -2.13
C GLU A 72 5.37 -15.93 -1.84
N THR A 73 4.62 -15.54 -0.81
CA THR A 73 3.27 -16.06 -0.59
C THR A 73 2.30 -15.35 -1.51
N SER A 74 1.44 -16.11 -2.20
CA SER A 74 0.39 -15.53 -3.05
C SER A 74 -0.48 -14.53 -2.25
N PRO A 75 -0.63 -13.28 -2.72
CA PRO A 75 -1.41 -12.25 -2.03
C PRO A 75 -2.93 -12.39 -2.26
N ILE A 76 -3.37 -13.28 -3.17
CA ILE A 76 -4.77 -13.40 -3.60
C ILE A 76 -5.74 -13.62 -2.42
N LYS A 77 -5.31 -14.34 -1.38
CA LYS A 77 -6.15 -14.63 -0.20
C LYS A 77 -6.56 -13.39 0.62
N TYR A 78 -5.96 -12.23 0.34
CA TYR A 78 -6.26 -10.97 1.01
C TYR A 78 -7.24 -10.08 0.21
N ILE A 79 -7.57 -10.44 -1.04
CA ILE A 79 -8.58 -9.75 -1.85
C ILE A 79 -9.97 -9.95 -1.24
N ASN A 80 -10.81 -8.91 -1.30
CA ASN A 80 -12.15 -8.82 -0.72
C ASN A 80 -12.17 -9.09 0.80
N LYS A 81 -11.04 -8.85 1.47
CA LYS A 81 -10.92 -8.92 2.92
C LYS A 81 -10.75 -7.53 3.50
N ASN A 82 -11.16 -7.38 4.75
CA ASN A 82 -10.90 -6.16 5.49
C ASN A 82 -9.40 -6.09 5.85
N PRO A 83 -8.66 -5.08 5.36
CA PRO A 83 -7.22 -4.99 5.51
C PRO A 83 -6.78 -4.85 6.98
N ILE A 84 -7.59 -4.21 7.84
CA ILE A 84 -7.31 -4.06 9.28
C ILE A 84 -7.30 -5.43 9.96
N LYS A 85 -8.20 -6.33 9.57
CA LYS A 85 -8.29 -7.69 10.13
C LYS A 85 -7.22 -8.64 9.59
N THR A 86 -6.65 -8.35 8.42
CA THR A 86 -5.70 -9.25 7.75
C THR A 86 -4.24 -8.87 7.95
N ILE A 87 -3.94 -7.59 8.16
CA ILE A 87 -2.57 -7.08 8.20
C ILE A 87 -1.72 -7.65 9.35
N ASN A 88 -2.32 -7.94 10.50
CA ASN A 88 -1.62 -8.61 11.62
C ASN A 88 -1.24 -10.05 11.30
N LYS A 89 -1.87 -10.67 10.30
CA LYS A 89 -1.57 -12.03 9.83
C LYS A 89 -0.52 -12.04 8.71
N LEU A 90 -0.08 -10.87 8.22
CA LEU A 90 0.90 -10.74 7.16
C LEU A 90 2.32 -10.91 7.71
N LYS A 91 2.99 -12.00 7.29
CA LYS A 91 4.43 -12.19 7.51
C LYS A 91 5.29 -11.53 6.43
N ASN A 92 4.73 -11.30 5.24
CA ASN A 92 5.41 -10.62 4.14
C ASN A 92 5.44 -9.11 4.44
N LEU A 93 6.60 -8.62 4.90
CA LEU A 93 6.76 -7.24 5.31
C LEU A 93 6.50 -6.22 4.18
N PRO A 94 7.03 -6.38 2.95
CA PRO A 94 6.67 -5.50 1.84
C PRO A 94 5.16 -5.37 1.61
N LEU A 95 4.43 -6.49 1.60
CA LEU A 95 2.97 -6.47 1.48
C LEU A 95 2.29 -5.82 2.69
N LYS A 96 2.78 -6.06 3.92
CA LYS A 96 2.29 -5.41 5.14
C LYS A 96 2.43 -3.88 5.04
N VAL A 97 3.57 -3.40 4.53
CA VAL A 97 3.83 -1.96 4.36
C VAL A 97 2.92 -1.37 3.28
N ALA A 98 2.79 -2.00 2.11
CA ALA A 98 1.89 -1.49 1.06
C ALA A 98 0.42 -1.45 1.53
N MET A 99 -0.02 -2.45 2.30
CA MET A 99 -1.35 -2.47 2.87
C MET A 99 -1.54 -1.36 3.92
N LEU A 100 -0.56 -1.14 4.81
CA LEU A 100 -0.60 -0.04 5.77
C LEU A 100 -0.64 1.33 5.09
N ASP A 101 0.16 1.52 4.05
CA ASP A 101 0.21 2.75 3.27
C ASP A 101 -1.16 3.05 2.62
N SER A 102 -1.83 2.03 2.10
CA SER A 102 -3.19 2.17 1.55
C SER A 102 -4.24 2.53 2.62
N ILE A 103 -4.12 1.98 3.84
CA ILE A 103 -4.99 2.34 4.98
C ILE A 103 -4.73 3.80 5.40
N ALA A 104 -3.46 4.21 5.46
CA ALA A 104 -3.07 5.58 5.78
C ALA A 104 -3.59 6.57 4.75
N GLY A 105 -3.54 6.22 3.46
CA GLY A 105 -4.14 7.01 2.38
C GLY A 105 -5.63 7.26 2.60
N LYS A 106 -6.38 6.21 2.96
CA LYS A 106 -7.83 6.33 3.23
C LYS A 106 -8.11 7.15 4.49
N TYR A 107 -7.32 6.96 5.53
CA TYR A 107 -7.40 7.77 6.75
C TYR A 107 -7.17 9.26 6.44
N ASN A 108 -6.14 9.57 5.64
CA ASN A 108 -5.82 10.94 5.25
C ASN A 108 -6.93 11.56 4.39
N GLU A 109 -7.49 10.81 3.45
CA GLU A 109 -8.62 11.23 2.62
C GLU A 109 -9.82 11.64 3.49
N ILE A 110 -10.25 10.77 4.42
CA ILE A 110 -11.39 11.01 5.30
C ILE A 110 -11.15 12.25 6.18
N ASN A 111 -9.95 12.38 6.74
CA ASN A 111 -9.59 13.50 7.61
C ASN A 111 -9.15 14.75 6.83
N LYS A 112 -9.26 14.76 5.49
CA LYS A 112 -8.83 15.86 4.61
C LYS A 112 -7.38 16.30 4.84
N ILE A 113 -6.53 15.36 5.27
CA ILE A 113 -5.10 15.57 5.44
C ILE A 113 -4.48 15.55 4.06
N LYS A 114 -4.14 16.73 3.55
CA LYS A 114 -3.48 16.85 2.26
C LYS A 114 -2.03 16.35 2.39
N PRO A 115 -1.60 15.41 1.56
CA PRO A 115 -0.18 15.10 1.46
C PRO A 115 0.57 16.35 1.00
N ASN A 116 1.86 16.45 1.36
CA ASN A 116 2.73 17.51 0.85
C ASN A 116 2.54 17.59 -0.68
N TYR A 117 2.17 18.78 -1.18
CA TYR A 117 1.59 19.07 -2.51
C TYR A 117 2.39 18.60 -3.76
N ARG A 118 3.44 17.79 -3.60
CA ARG A 118 4.41 17.44 -4.64
C ARG A 118 4.21 16.10 -5.34
N ILE A 119 3.21 15.28 -5.00
CA ILE A 119 3.22 13.85 -5.45
C ILE A 119 1.94 13.39 -6.18
N TYR A 120 0.80 14.07 -6.03
CA TYR A 120 -0.45 13.60 -6.65
C TYR A 120 -0.77 14.38 -7.92
N TYR A 121 -0.42 13.81 -9.07
CA TYR A 121 -1.00 14.23 -10.34
C TYR A 121 -2.47 13.79 -10.36
N LYS A 122 -3.40 14.72 -10.15
CA LYS A 122 -4.81 14.53 -10.54
C LYS A 122 -4.88 14.67 -12.06
N GLY A 123 -4.56 13.58 -12.76
CA GLY A 123 -4.93 13.47 -14.16
C GLY A 123 -6.44 13.26 -14.23
N ASP A 124 -7.16 14.12 -14.94
CA ASP A 124 -8.48 13.76 -15.42
C ASP A 124 -8.33 12.51 -16.30
N MET A 125 -8.79 11.36 -15.82
CA MET A 125 -9.13 10.27 -16.71
C MET A 125 -10.33 10.73 -17.53
N LYS A 126 -10.08 11.54 -18.56
CA LYS A 126 -11.06 11.89 -19.59
C LYS A 126 -11.69 10.58 -20.03
N LYS A 127 -13.00 10.45 -19.82
CA LYS A 127 -13.85 9.44 -20.46
C LYS A 127 -13.45 9.40 -21.94
N ARG A 128 -12.81 8.30 -22.36
CA ARG A 128 -12.60 8.07 -23.79
C ARG A 128 -13.95 7.73 -24.39
N TYR A 129 -14.30 8.49 -25.42
CA TYR A 129 -15.38 8.23 -26.36
C TYR A 129 -15.27 6.82 -26.94
#